data_AF-A0A257YQJ3-F1
#
_entry.id   AF-A0A257YQJ3-F1
#
_cell.length_a   1.000
_cell.length_b   1.000
_cell.length_c   1.000
_cell.angle_alpha   90.00
_cell.angle_beta   90.00
_cell.angle_gamma   90.00
#
_symmetry.space_group_name_H-M   'P 1'
#
loop_
_entity.id
_entity.type
_entity.pdbx_description
1 polymer ?
#
loop_
_entity_poly.entity_id
_entity_poly.type
_entity_poly.pdbx_seq_one_letter_code
_entity_poly.pdbx_strand_id
1 'polypeptide(L)'
;RAAQAYHMKRLGLSGLMRPGLTETVQNWREIRAALPHTRLYPLPHPSWRNTGWLRRHPWFEAELLPELRADIAASLDRARRVCEGRPDKNRETA
;
A
#
# COMPACT_ATOMS: atom_id res chain seq x y z
N ARG A 1 -4.30 -13.81 -3.02
CA ARG A 1 -2.87 -14.06 -3.33
C ARG A 1 -2.57 -14.06 -4.84
N ALA A 2 -3.36 -14.73 -5.70
CA ALA A 2 -3.11 -14.74 -7.15
C ALA A 2 -2.96 -13.34 -7.77
N ALA A 3 -3.86 -12.41 -7.42
CA ALA A 3 -3.76 -11.01 -7.85
C ALA A 3 -2.45 -10.34 -7.38
N GLN A 4 -2.07 -10.52 -6.11
CA GLN A 4 -0.80 -10.01 -5.58
C GLN A 4 0.38 -10.59 -6.37
N ALA A 5 0.42 -11.90 -6.60
CA ALA A 5 1.49 -12.55 -7.36
C ALA A 5 1.61 -12.00 -8.80
N TYR A 6 0.48 -11.83 -9.48
CA TYR A 6 0.44 -11.27 -10.83
C TYR A 6 1.02 -9.84 -10.87
N HIS A 7 0.55 -8.94 -10.01
CA HIS A 7 1.00 -7.55 -10.01
C HIS A 7 2.45 -7.41 -9.55
N MET A 8 2.85 -8.14 -8.50
CA MET A 8 4.23 -8.11 -8.00
C MET A 8 5.22 -8.58 -9.05
N LYS A 9 4.89 -9.66 -9.80
CA LYS A 9 5.71 -10.13 -10.92
C LYS A 9 5.81 -9.08 -12.03
N ARG A 10 4.69 -8.47 -12.41
CA ARG A 10 4.65 -7.44 -13.46
C ARG A 10 5.45 -6.19 -13.11
N LEU A 11 5.53 -5.86 -11.83
CA LEU A 11 6.27 -4.70 -11.32
C LEU A 11 7.75 -5.01 -11.02
N GLY A 12 8.22 -6.25 -11.24
CA GLY A 12 9.59 -6.65 -10.91
C GLY A 12 9.84 -6.81 -9.40
N LEU A 13 8.79 -6.88 -8.59
CA LEU A 13 8.85 -6.90 -7.12
C LEU A 13 8.68 -8.31 -6.52
N SER A 14 8.77 -9.37 -7.32
CA SER A 14 8.56 -10.76 -6.87
C SER A 14 9.41 -11.14 -5.65
N GLY A 15 10.63 -10.59 -5.53
CA GLY A 15 11.54 -10.86 -4.40
C GLY A 15 11.05 -10.37 -3.05
N LEU A 16 10.07 -9.45 -3.02
CA LEU A 16 9.47 -8.93 -1.80
C LEU A 16 8.27 -9.77 -1.32
N MET A 17 7.82 -10.74 -2.13
CA MET A 17 6.76 -11.66 -1.74
C MET A 17 7.27 -12.68 -0.74
N ARG A 18 6.41 -13.05 0.22
CA ARG A 18 6.71 -14.09 1.21
C ARG A 18 5.91 -15.38 0.91
N PRO A 19 6.24 -16.51 1.56
CA PRO A 19 5.62 -17.81 1.27
C PRO A 19 4.10 -17.89 1.46
N GLY A 20 3.50 -17.00 2.26
CA GLY A 20 2.06 -16.93 2.47
C GLY A 20 1.49 -15.51 2.36
N LEU A 21 0.14 -15.42 2.41
CA LEU A 21 -0.60 -14.16 2.33
C LEU A 21 -0.25 -13.27 3.52
N THR A 22 -0.34 -13.81 4.74
CA THR A 22 -0.11 -13.05 5.98
C THR A 22 1.29 -12.44 5.98
N GLU A 23 2.30 -13.24 5.70
CA GLU A 23 3.71 -12.83 5.72
C GLU A 23 3.98 -11.76 4.66
N THR A 24 3.34 -11.88 3.49
CA THR A 24 3.45 -10.85 2.44
C THR A 24 2.77 -9.55 2.85
N VAL A 25 1.59 -9.62 3.47
CA VAL A 25 0.89 -8.44 4.01
C VAL A 25 1.69 -7.83 5.16
N GLN A 26 2.30 -8.64 6.01
CA GLN A 26 3.14 -8.16 7.12
C GLN A 26 4.40 -7.45 6.59
N ASN A 27 4.92 -7.85 5.43
CA ASN A 27 6.02 -7.19 4.73
C ASN A 27 5.62 -5.89 4.01
N TRP A 28 4.47 -5.29 4.34
CA TRP A 28 3.94 -4.12 3.63
C TRP A 28 4.90 -2.91 3.63
N ARG A 29 5.75 -2.75 4.66
CA ARG A 29 6.68 -1.61 4.75
C ARG A 29 7.74 -1.64 3.66
N GLU A 30 8.37 -2.79 3.44
CA GLU A 30 9.33 -2.99 2.35
C GLU A 30 8.64 -2.80 1.00
N ILE A 31 7.44 -3.36 0.83
CA ILE A 31 6.68 -3.27 -0.44
C ILE A 31 6.24 -1.84 -0.74
N ARG A 32 5.81 -1.08 0.29
CA ARG A 32 5.42 0.33 0.17
C ARG A 32 6.58 1.21 -0.28
N ALA A 33 7.80 0.93 0.20
CA ALA A 33 9.00 1.69 -0.13
C ALA A 33 9.66 1.28 -1.45
N ALA A 34 9.23 0.15 -2.05
CA ALA A 34 9.90 -0.44 -3.20
C ALA A 34 9.82 0.39 -4.49
N LEU A 35 8.84 1.29 -4.61
CA LEU A 35 8.67 2.13 -5.79
C LEU A 35 8.84 3.62 -5.41
N PRO A 36 9.69 4.38 -6.12
CA PRO A 36 10.02 5.76 -5.73
C PRO A 36 8.82 6.70 -5.82
N HIS A 37 7.99 6.54 -6.86
CA HIS A 37 6.89 7.46 -7.17
C HIS A 37 5.49 6.86 -6.94
N THR A 38 5.40 5.65 -6.40
CA THR A 38 4.11 4.96 -6.21
C THR A 38 4.10 4.24 -4.88
N ARG A 39 3.05 4.42 -4.10
CA ARG A 39 2.83 3.66 -2.87
C ARG A 39 2.08 2.38 -3.21
N LEU A 40 2.65 1.22 -2.88
CA LEU A 40 2.05 -0.09 -3.14
C LEU A 40 1.77 -0.81 -1.81
N TYR A 41 0.55 -1.30 -1.63
CA TYR A 41 0.15 -2.04 -0.43
C TYR A 41 -0.42 -3.42 -0.78
N PRO A 42 0.14 -4.51 -0.24
CA PRO A 42 -0.50 -5.82 -0.30
C PRO A 42 -1.62 -5.87 0.74
N LEU A 43 -2.88 -5.94 0.30
CA LEU A 43 -4.04 -6.01 1.21
C LEU A 43 -4.74 -7.37 1.12
N PRO A 44 -5.33 -7.86 2.22
CA PRO A 44 -6.24 -9.00 2.17
C PRO A 44 -7.56 -8.61 1.47
N HIS A 45 -8.32 -9.59 1.01
CA HIS A 45 -9.60 -9.32 0.35
C HIS A 45 -10.63 -8.76 1.34
N PRO A 46 -11.40 -7.70 0.99
CA PRO A 46 -12.37 -7.07 1.89
C PRO A 46 -13.68 -7.87 2.06
N SER A 47 -13.59 -9.21 2.13
CA SER A 47 -14.75 -10.08 2.37
C SER A 47 -14.93 -10.32 3.87
N TRP A 48 -16.19 -10.47 4.31
CA TRP A 48 -16.54 -10.89 5.68
C TRP A 48 -15.81 -12.18 6.13
N ARG A 49 -15.42 -13.04 5.18
CA ARG A 49 -14.62 -14.25 5.45
C ARG A 49 -13.24 -13.94 6.05
N ASN A 50 -12.75 -12.71 5.91
CA ASN A 50 -11.47 -12.29 6.45
C ASN A 50 -11.55 -11.83 7.93
N THR A 51 -12.73 -11.80 8.55
CA THR A 51 -12.90 -11.32 9.93
C THR A 51 -12.05 -12.09 10.94
N GLY A 52 -11.99 -13.42 10.82
CA GLY A 52 -11.16 -14.25 11.69
C GLY A 52 -9.66 -14.01 11.49
N TRP A 53 -9.24 -13.61 10.30
CA TRP A 53 -7.86 -13.21 10.04
C TRP A 53 -7.56 -11.86 10.69
N LEU A 54 -8.44 -10.85 10.55
CA LEU A 54 -8.25 -9.53 11.17
C LEU A 54 -8.08 -9.62 12.69
N ARG A 55 -8.92 -10.41 13.35
CA ARG A 55 -8.83 -10.65 14.81
C ARG A 55 -7.50 -11.27 15.25
N ARG A 56 -6.89 -12.11 14.40
CA ARG A 56 -5.59 -12.76 14.69
C ARG A 56 -4.39 -11.87 14.37
N HIS A 57 -4.57 -10.79 13.62
CA HIS A 57 -3.50 -9.92 13.14
C HIS A 57 -3.81 -8.45 13.47
N PRO A 58 -3.86 -8.07 14.77
CA PRO A 58 -4.28 -6.73 15.20
C PRO A 58 -3.35 -5.62 14.68
N TRP A 59 -2.09 -5.95 14.34
CA TRP A 59 -1.15 -5.04 13.69
C TRP A 59 -1.67 -4.50 12.35
N PHE A 60 -2.57 -5.20 11.67
CA PHE A 60 -3.15 -4.72 10.41
C PHE A 60 -3.90 -3.40 10.63
N GLU A 61 -4.73 -3.36 11.67
CA GLU A 61 -5.52 -2.17 12.00
C GLU A 61 -4.69 -1.14 12.77
N ALA A 62 -3.80 -1.58 13.66
CA ALA A 62 -3.00 -0.69 14.50
C ALA A 62 -1.85 -0.01 13.74
N GLU A 63 -1.29 -0.65 12.71
CA GLU A 63 -0.08 -0.16 12.04
C GLU A 63 -0.28 0.11 10.54
N LEU A 64 -0.85 -0.84 9.79
CA LEU A 64 -0.96 -0.71 8.33
C LEU A 64 -2.02 0.32 7.94
N LEU A 65 -3.22 0.24 8.54
CA LEU A 65 -4.33 1.12 8.17
C LEU A 65 -4.06 2.62 8.38
N PRO A 66 -3.44 3.08 9.48
CA PRO A 66 -3.12 4.50 9.67
C PRO A 66 -2.22 5.04 8.55
N GLU A 67 -1.19 4.28 8.17
CA GLU A 67 -0.23 4.64 7.12
C GLU A 67 -0.87 4.66 5.74
N LEU A 68 -1.69 3.66 5.43
CA LEU A 68 -2.47 3.63 4.20
C LEU A 68 -3.41 4.83 4.09
N ARG A 69 -4.10 5.19 5.19
CA ARG A 69 -5.01 6.36 5.21
C ARG A 69 -4.24 7.66 5.00
N ALA A 70 -3.07 7.81 5.60
CA ALA A 70 -2.21 8.98 5.41
C ALA A 70 -1.76 9.12 3.94
N ASP A 71 -1.30 8.04 3.32
CA ASP A 71 -0.88 8.03 1.91
C ASP A 71 -2.04 8.35 0.95
N ILE A 72 -3.25 7.83 1.22
CA ILE A 72 -4.45 8.15 0.44
C ILE A 72 -4.82 9.63 0.60
N ALA A 73 -4.83 10.15 1.84
CA ALA A 73 -5.15 11.55 2.10
C ALA A 73 -4.17 12.50 1.38
N ALA A 74 -2.87 12.22 1.45
CA ALA A 74 -1.85 12.98 0.73
C ALA A 74 -2.02 12.91 -0.80
N SER A 75 -2.43 11.74 -1.32
CA SER A 75 -2.70 11.56 -2.76
C SER A 75 -3.92 12.35 -3.22
N LEU A 76 -5.00 12.33 -2.43
CA LEU A 76 -6.21 13.11 -2.70
C LEU A 76 -5.95 14.62 -2.63
N ASP A 77 -5.17 15.06 -1.64
CA ASP A 77 -4.79 16.47 -1.51
C ASP A 77 -3.91 16.93 -2.68
N ARG A 78 -2.93 16.12 -3.10
CA ARG A 78 -2.14 16.40 -4.31
C ARG A 78 -3.04 16.53 -5.54
N ALA A 79 -3.96 15.59 -5.75
CA ALA A 79 -4.89 15.63 -6.88
C ALA A 79 -5.77 16.90 -6.84
N ARG A 80 -6.26 17.27 -5.65
CA ARG A 80 -7.04 18.49 -5.45
C ARG A 80 -6.26 19.76 -5.83
N ARG A 81 -5.01 19.89 -5.39
CA ARG A 81 -4.16 21.07 -5.70
C ARG A 81 -3.93 21.23 -7.21
N VAL A 82 -3.74 20.12 -7.92
CA VAL A 82 -3.60 20.11 -9.38
C VAL A 82 -4.87 20.63 -10.06
N CYS A 83 -6.06 20.19 -9.61
CA CYS A 83 -7.34 20.67 -10.15
C CYS A 83 -7.62 22.15 -9.82
N GLU A 84 -7.17 22.63 -8.65
CA GLU A 84 -7.33 24.04 -8.22
C GLU A 84 -6.30 24.99 -8.86
N GLY A 85 -5.39 24.50 -9.71
CA GLY A 85 -4.36 25.32 -10.35
C GLY A 85 -3.29 25.86 -9.38
N ARG A 86 -3.16 25.27 -8.18
CA ARG A 86 -2.06 25.60 -7.26
C ARG A 86 -0.80 24.82 -7.65
N PRO A 87 0.36 25.49 -7.78
CA PRO A 87 1.60 24.80 -8.10
C PRO A 87 2.00 23.80 -7.00
N ASP A 88 2.42 22.60 -7.42
CA ASP A 88 3.00 21.57 -6.53
C ASP A 88 4.42 22.00 -6.13
N LYS A 89 4.56 22.59 -4.94
CA LYS A 89 5.85 23.07 -4.42
C LYS A 89 6.89 21.96 -4.18
N ASN A 90 6.51 20.68 -4.28
CA ASN A 90 7.43 19.55 -4.07
C ASN A 90 8.15 19.07 -5.34
N ARG A 91 8.05 19.78 -6.47
CA ARG A 91 8.80 19.46 -7.70
C ARG A 91 10.10 20.25 -7.89
N GLU A 92 10.45 21.17 -6.98
CA GLU A 92 11.57 22.11 -7.18
C GLU A 92 12.91 21.67 -6.54
N THR A 93 13.01 20.43 -6.06
CA THR A 93 14.29 19.84 -5.62
C THR A 93 14.43 18.43 -6.15
N ALA A 94 14.92 18.33 -7.39
CA ALA A 94 15.53 17.15 -7.98
C ALA A 94 16.68 17.61 -8.89
#